data_AF-A0A832UYQ1-F1
#
_entry.id   AF-A0A832UYQ1-F1
#
_cell.length_a   1.000
_cell.length_b   1.000
_cell.length_c   1.000
_cell.angle_alpha   90.00
_cell.angle_beta   90.00
_cell.angle_gamma   90.00
#
_symmetry.space_group_name_H-M   'P 1'
#
loop_
_entity.id
_entity.type
_entity.pdbx_description
1 polymer ?
#
loop_
_entity_poly.entity_id
_entity_poly.type
_entity_poly.pdbx_seq_one_letter_code
_entity_poly.pdbx_strand_id
1 'polypeptide(L)' 'MALNVTRRSETIEYAIRDLVVPAQKLEAKGKKIIKLNIGDPNRF' A
#
# COMPACT_ATOMS: atom_id res chain seq x y z
N MET A 1 5.59 6.90 -21.73
CA MET A 1 5.43 5.55 -22.32
C MET A 1 4.12 4.99 -21.79
N ALA A 2 3.12 4.76 -22.63
CA ALA A 2 1.84 4.24 -22.15
C ALA A 2 2.02 2.75 -21.81
N LEU A 3 1.79 2.38 -20.55
CA LEU A 3 1.77 0.97 -20.15
C LEU A 3 0.57 0.30 -20.81
N ASN A 4 0.80 -0.77 -21.58
CA ASN A 4 -0.26 -1.53 -22.21
C ASN A 4 -0.81 -2.53 -21.17
N VAL A 5 -1.80 -2.08 -20.38
CA VAL A 5 -2.46 -2.89 -19.34
C VAL A 5 -3.73 -3.53 -19.88
N THR A 6 -4.12 -4.67 -19.30
CA THR A 6 -5.39 -5.31 -19.68
C THR A 6 -6.57 -4.52 -19.11
N ARG A 7 -7.65 -4.37 -19.89
CA ARG A 7 -8.89 -3.65 -19.51
C ARG A 7 -9.44 -4.02 -18.13
N ARG A 8 -9.34 -5.29 -17.73
CA ARG A 8 -9.82 -5.76 -16.40
C ARG A 8 -9.07 -5.14 -15.22
N SER A 9 -7.81 -4.73 -15.43
CA SER A 9 -6.92 -4.24 -14.38
C SER A 9 -7.02 -2.74 -14.18
N GLU A 10 -7.55 -2.00 -15.16
CA GLU A 10 -7.68 -0.54 -15.14
C GLU A 10 -8.61 -0.05 -14.02
N THR A 11 -9.53 -0.89 -13.56
CA THR A 11 -10.55 -0.55 -12.56
C THR A 11 -10.30 -1.18 -11.18
N ILE A 12 -9.16 -1.85 -10.97
CA ILE A 12 -8.89 -2.55 -9.71
C ILE A 12 -8.28 -1.57 -8.72
N GLU A 13 -8.99 -1.32 -7.61
CA GLU A 13 -8.53 -0.51 -6.48
C GLU A 13 -8.46 -1.34 -5.19
N TYR A 14 -7.57 -0.98 -4.27
CA TYR A 14 -7.40 -1.69 -3.01
C TYR A 14 -7.10 -0.75 -1.84
N ALA A 15 -8.16 -0.13 -1.32
CA ALA A 15 -8.13 0.90 -0.28
C ALA A 15 -7.26 0.56 0.95
N ILE A 16 -7.18 -0.72 1.33
CA ILE A 16 -6.41 -1.18 2.49
C ILE A 16 -4.89 -0.98 2.30
N ARG A 17 -4.40 -0.99 1.05
CA ARG A 17 -2.97 -0.76 0.72
C ARG A 17 -2.64 0.70 0.41
N ASP A 18 -3.62 1.53 0.12
CA ASP A 18 -3.39 2.95 -0.18
C ASP A 18 -2.74 3.69 1.01
N LEU A 19 -3.04 3.22 2.23
CA LEU A 19 -2.45 3.73 3.48
C LEU A 19 -0.96 3.41 3.63
N VAL A 20 -0.42 2.46 2.88
CA VAL A 20 1.00 2.06 2.98
C VAL A 20 1.92 3.16 2.42
N VAL A 21 1.51 3.84 1.35
CA VAL A 21 2.29 4.92 0.72
C VAL A 21 2.56 6.10 1.67
N PRO A 22 1.56 6.71 2.34
CA PRO A 22 1.82 7.77 3.31
C PRO A 22 2.57 7.25 4.54
N ALA A 23 2.32 6.02 4.99
CA ALA A 23 3.06 5.41 6.09
C ALA A 23 4.56 5.31 5.78
N GLN A 24 4.94 4.82 4.59
CA GLN A 24 6.34 4.73 4.15
C GLN A 24 7.02 6.11 4.09
N LYS A 25 6.30 7.15 3.66
CA LYS A 25 6.83 8.53 3.67
C LYS A 25 7.12 9.04 5.08
N LEU A 26 6.34 8.63 6.08
CA LEU A 26 6.57 8.98 7.48
C LEU A 26 7.70 8.14 8.09
N GLU A 27 7.80 6.85 7.73
CA GLU A 27 8.90 5.97 8.12
C GLU A 27 10.24 6.48 7.59
N ALA A 28 10.31 6.94 6.34
CA ALA A 28 11.51 7.55 5.76
C ALA A 28 11.95 8.83 6.47
N LYS A 29 11.05 9.50 7.19
CA LYS A 29 11.35 10.66 8.05
C LYS A 29 11.77 10.25 9.47
N GLY A 30 11.97 8.96 9.73
CA GLY A 30 12.37 8.41 11.03
C GLY A 30 11.22 8.19 12.02
N LYS A 31 9.95 8.35 11.60
CA LYS A 31 8.80 8.10 12.48
C LYS A 31 8.48 6.61 12.55
N LYS A 32 8.31 6.08 13.75
CA LYS A 32 7.80 4.71 13.94
C LYS A 32 6.29 4.67 13.71
N ILE A 33 5.84 3.89 12.73
CA ILE A 33 4.42 3.68 12.42
C ILE A 33 4.01 2.26 12.84
N ILE A 34 2.95 2.14 13.64
CA ILE A 34 2.32 0.85 13.96
C ILE A 34 1.29 0.55 12.86
N LYS A 35 1.54 -0.46 12.03
CA LYS A 35 0.64 -0.78 10.91
C LYS A 35 -0.39 -1.83 11.33
N LEU A 36 -1.59 -1.37 11.69
CA LEU A 36 -2.77 -2.18 12.05
C LEU A 36 -3.75 -2.35 10.87
N ASN A 37 -3.32 -2.04 9.66
CA ASN A 37 -4.14 -2.07 8.45
C ASN A 37 -4.21 -3.45 7.77
N ILE A 38 -3.30 -4.38 8.09
CA ILE A 38 -3.28 -5.72 7.51
C ILE A 38 -3.37 -6.75 8.64
N GLY A 39 -4.37 -7.63 8.58
CA GLY A 39 -4.53 -8.76 9.48
C GLY A 39 -3.72 -9.99 9.06
N ASP A 40 -2.42 -9.82 8.84
CA ASP A 40 -1.50 -10.92 8.52
C ASP A 40 -0.93 -11.48 9.84
N PRO A 41 -1.34 -12.70 10.25
CA PRO A 41 -0.93 -13.26 11.53
C PRO A 41 0.56 -13.62 11.60
N ASN A 42 1.21 -13.84 10.44
CA ASN A 42 2.63 -14.22 10.36
C ASN A 42 3.58 -13.03 10.25
N ARG A 43 3.09 -11.79 10.44
CA ARG A 43 3.89 -10.58 10.24
C ARG A 43 4.87 -10.29 11.38
N PHE A 44 4.89 -11.12 12.42
CA PHE A 44 5.72 -11.02 13.61
C PHE A 44 6.48 -12.32 13.85
#